data_AF-A0A3P7LDC8-F1
#
_entry.id   AF-A0A3P7LDC8-F1
#
_cell.length_a   1.000
_cell.length_b   1.000
_cell.length_c   1.000
_cell.angle_alpha   90.00
_cell.angle_beta   90.00
_cell.angle_gamma   90.00
#
_symmetry.space_group_name_H-M   'P 1'
#
loop_
_entity.id
_entity.type
_entity.pdbx_description
1 polymer ?
#
loop_
_entity_poly.entity_id
_entity_poly.type
_entity_poly.pdbx_seq_one_letter_code
_entity_poly.pdbx_strand_id
1 'polypeptide(L)' 'MPATQIYVKNKGELKDSLQTAFGNGRKVVVLCEGTTNPVTGDSWNAECRKVEPLLEPLLASASENVYFFMIEVGDEDE' A
#
# COMPACT_ATOMS: atom_id res chain seq x y z
N MET A 1 -4.59 -4.81 17.64
CA MET A 1 -3.96 -3.68 16.92
C MET A 1 -4.13 -3.95 15.43
N PRO A 2 -4.39 -2.93 14.60
CA PRO A 2 -4.61 -3.07 13.16
C PRO A 2 -3.33 -3.51 12.43
N ALA A 3 -3.47 -3.88 11.15
CA ALA A 3 -2.32 -4.20 10.30
C ALA A 3 -1.29 -3.05 10.25
N THR A 4 -0.02 -3.39 10.06
CA THR A 4 1.03 -2.39 9.83
C THR A 4 0.94 -1.90 8.39
N GLN A 5 0.63 -0.63 8.19
CA GLN A 5 0.61 0.00 6.87
C GLN A 5 1.98 0.60 6.55
N ILE A 6 2.50 0.28 5.37
CA ILE A 6 3.79 0.76 4.88
C ILE A 6 3.57 1.40 3.52
N TYR A 7 3.93 2.68 3.43
CA TYR A 7 3.87 3.42 2.17
C TYR A 7 5.22 3.40 1.49
N VAL A 8 5.24 3.08 0.20
CA VAL A 8 6.47 2.93 -0.57
C VAL A 8 6.38 3.74 -1.87
N LYS A 9 7.30 4.67 -2.04
CA LYS A 9 7.35 5.59 -3.18
C LYS A 9 8.30 5.16 -4.29
N ASN A 10 9.17 4.19 -4.03
CA ASN A 10 10.13 3.71 -5.03
C ASN A 10 10.40 2.20 -4.93
N LYS A 11 10.83 1.62 -6.05
CA LYS A 11 11.06 0.17 -6.22
C LYS A 11 12.17 -0.38 -5.30
N GLY A 12 13.13 0.46 -4.89
CA GLY A 12 14.23 0.06 -4.02
C GLY A 12 13.73 -0.23 -2.60
N GLU A 13 13.02 0.73 -2.01
CA GLU A 13 12.41 0.60 -0.68
C GLU A 13 11.42 -0.56 -0.58
N LEU A 14 10.72 -0.86 -1.68
CA LEU A 14 9.78 -1.97 -1.74
C LEU A 14 10.49 -3.31 -1.49
N LYS A 15 11.60 -3.54 -2.19
CA LYS A 15 12.31 -4.82 -2.13
C LYS A 15 12.78 -5.11 -0.72
N ASP A 16 13.43 -4.14 -0.08
CA ASP A 16 14.00 -4.31 1.27
C ASP A 16 12.90 -4.52 2.31
N SER A 17 11.77 -3.81 2.16
CA SER A 17 10.63 -3.93 3.08
C SER A 17 9.90 -5.26 2.91
N LEU A 18 9.74 -5.76 1.68
CA LEU A 18 9.18 -7.08 1.41
C LEU A 18 10.07 -8.19 1.99
N GLN A 19 11.39 -8.12 1.75
CA GLN A 19 12.34 -9.09 2.29
C GLN A 19 12.28 -9.14 3.81
N THR A 20 12.19 -7.99 4.46
CA THR A 20 12.02 -7.89 5.92
C THR A 20 10.70 -8.49 6.39
N ALA A 21 9.58 -8.19 5.71
CA ALA A 21 8.26 -8.71 6.08
C ALA A 21 8.21 -10.24 5.98
N PHE A 22 8.71 -10.81 4.88
CA PHE A 22 8.77 -12.26 4.71
C PHE A 22 9.75 -12.93 5.67
N GLY A 23 10.92 -12.31 5.93
CA GLY A 23 11.89 -12.81 6.91
C GLY A 23 11.32 -12.92 8.33
N ASN A 24 10.34 -12.07 8.66
CA ASN A 24 9.65 -12.07 9.95
C ASN A 24 8.37 -12.95 9.97
N GLY A 25 8.10 -13.73 8.91
CA GLY A 25 6.92 -14.60 8.84
C GLY A 25 5.58 -13.85 8.75
N ARG A 26 5.61 -12.58 8.33
CA ARG A 26 4.40 -11.76 8.17
C ARG A 26 3.64 -12.16 6.90
N LYS A 27 2.32 -12.02 6.95
CA LYS A 27 1.46 -12.05 5.75
C LYS A 27 1.54 -10.69 5.09
N VAL A 28 1.71 -10.68 3.77
CA VAL A 28 1.88 -9.45 3.00
C VAL A 28 0.68 -9.25 2.10
N VAL A 29 0.12 -8.05 2.10
CA VAL A 29 -0.87 -7.58 1.13
C VAL A 29 -0.27 -6.35 0.44
N VAL A 30 -0.39 -6.29 -0.89
CA VAL A 30 0.16 -5.20 -1.69
C VAL A 30 -0.97 -4.55 -2.48
N LEU A 31 -1.10 -3.23 -2.36
CA LEU A 31 -1.87 -2.36 -3.23
C LEU A 31 -0.92 -1.59 -4.12
N CYS A 32 -1.05 -1.78 -5.42
CA CYS A 32 -0.42 -0.94 -6.43
C CYS A 32 -1.40 0.16 -6.82
N GLU A 33 -0.98 1.40 -6.72
CA GLU A 33 -1.82 2.58 -6.93
C GLU A 33 -1.09 3.60 -7.80
N GLY A 34 -1.82 4.33 -8.65
CA GLY A 34 -1.23 5.44 -9.39
C GLY A 34 -0.79 6.55 -8.43
N THR A 35 0.30 7.26 -8.73
CA THR A 35 0.82 8.34 -7.86
C THR A 35 -0.30 9.24 -7.33
N THR A 36 -0.24 9.50 -6.04
CA THR A 36 -1.19 10.34 -5.32
C THR A 36 -0.87 11.81 -5.53
N ASN A 37 -1.93 12.62 -5.68
CA ASN A 37 -1.80 14.06 -5.72
C ASN A 37 -1.26 14.55 -4.37
N PRO A 38 -0.15 15.31 -4.30
CA PRO A 38 0.44 15.72 -3.03
C PRO A 38 -0.42 16.71 -2.22
N VAL A 39 -1.44 17.30 -2.82
CA VAL A 39 -2.38 18.23 -2.18
C VAL A 39 -3.62 17.50 -1.68
N THR A 40 -4.20 16.59 -2.47
CA THR A 40 -5.45 15.88 -2.08
C THR A 40 -5.21 14.52 -1.44
N GLY A 41 -4.04 13.92 -1.66
CA GLY A 41 -3.72 12.55 -1.25
C GLY A 41 -4.33 11.48 -2.14
N ASP A 42 -5.10 11.85 -3.18
CA ASP A 42 -5.81 10.88 -4.00
C ASP A 42 -5.00 10.43 -5.22
N SER A 43 -5.10 9.16 -5.59
CA SER A 43 -4.55 8.67 -6.86
C SER A 43 -5.15 9.39 -8.08
N TRP A 44 -4.32 9.61 -9.11
CA TRP A 44 -4.79 10.06 -10.42
C TRP A 44 -5.83 9.08 -11.01
N ASN A 45 -5.73 7.78 -10.67
CA ASN A 45 -6.62 6.76 -11.20
C ASN A 45 -7.98 6.75 -10.48
N ALA A 46 -9.06 6.94 -11.25
CA ALA A 46 -10.42 6.99 -10.71
C ALA A 46 -10.91 5.67 -10.09
N GLU A 47 -10.42 4.53 -10.56
CA GLU A 47 -10.79 3.23 -9.99
C GLU A 47 -10.04 2.96 -8.68
N CYS A 48 -8.76 3.36 -8.57
CA CYS A 48 -8.02 3.32 -7.30
C CYS A 48 -8.78 4.07 -6.19
N ARG A 49 -9.22 5.31 -6.47
CA ARG A 49 -10.01 6.13 -5.53
C ARG A 49 -11.33 5.50 -5.08
N LYS A 50 -11.93 4.63 -5.90
CA LYS A 50 -13.19 3.94 -5.53
C LYS A 50 -12.93 2.70 -4.68
N VAL A 51 -11.78 2.04 -4.88
CA VAL A 51 -11.43 0.78 -4.22
C VAL A 51 -10.75 1.02 -2.88
N GLU A 52 -9.93 2.07 -2.75
CA GLU A 52 -9.20 2.37 -1.52
C GLU A 52 -10.10 2.44 -0.26
N PRO A 53 -11.28 3.10 -0.28
CA PRO A 53 -12.16 3.13 0.89
C PRO A 53 -12.73 1.75 1.29
N LEU A 54 -12.74 0.78 0.37
CA LEU A 54 -13.18 -0.59 0.68
C LEU A 54 -12.14 -1.35 1.51
N LEU A 55 -10.88 -0.91 1.47
CA LEU A 55 -9.76 -1.55 2.15
C LEU A 55 -9.63 -1.07 3.61
N GLU A 56 -9.96 0.20 3.89
CA GLU A 56 -9.88 0.78 5.24
C GLU A 56 -10.52 -0.09 6.35
N PRO A 57 -11.78 -0.54 6.25
CA PRO A 57 -12.39 -1.37 7.29
C PRO A 57 -11.72 -2.75 7.41
N LEU A 58 -11.22 -3.29 6.30
CA LEU A 58 -10.53 -4.57 6.29
C LEU A 58 -9.18 -4.47 6.99
N LEU A 59 -8.44 -3.39 6.77
CA LEU A 59 -7.16 -3.10 7.45
C LEU A 59 -7.35 -2.87 8.95
N ALA A 60 -8.43 -2.18 9.34
CA ALA A 60 -8.77 -2.00 10.75
C ALA A 60 -9.07 -3.33 11.46
N SER A 61 -9.65 -4.30 10.74
CA SER A 61 -9.99 -5.63 11.25
C SER A 61 -8.87 -6.68 11.12
N ALA A 62 -7.81 -6.35 10.37
CA ALA A 62 -6.75 -7.30 10.05
C ALA A 62 -5.88 -7.64 11.28
N SER A 63 -5.37 -8.87 11.30
CA SER A 63 -4.45 -9.31 12.36
C SER A 63 -3.14 -8.53 12.33
N GLU A 64 -2.51 -8.35 13.48
CA GLU A 64 -1.17 -7.75 13.62
C GLU A 64 -0.06 -8.44 12.80
N ASN A 65 -0.32 -9.67 12.33
CA ASN A 65 0.60 -10.40 11.48
C ASN A 65 0.53 -10.01 9.99
N VAL A 66 -0.33 -9.06 9.62
CA VAL A 66 -0.49 -8.59 8.24
C VAL A 66 0.24 -7.26 8.06
N TYR A 67 1.09 -7.20 7.05
CA TYR A 67 1.71 -5.97 6.56
C TYR A 67 1.02 -5.59 5.26
N PHE A 68 0.47 -4.38 5.22
CA PHE A 68 -0.15 -3.82 4.04
C PHE A 68 0.80 -2.80 3.40
N PHE A 69 1.16 -3.04 2.15
CA PHE A 69 2.03 -2.17 1.37
C PHE A 69 1.20 -1.41 0.35
N MET A 70 1.31 -0.10 0.37
CA MET A 70 0.74 0.76 -0.66
C MET A 70 1.89 1.34 -1.49
N ILE A 71 1.86 1.07 -2.79
CA ILE A 71 2.96 1.33 -3.71
C ILE A 71 2.46 2.23 -4.83
N GLU A 72 3.09 3.39 -4.98
CA GLU A 72 2.86 4.26 -6.13
C GLU A 72 3.61 3.70 -7.36
N VAL A 73 2.87 3.41 -8.43
CA VAL A 73 3.44 2.83 -9.66
C VAL A 73 4.00 3.87 -10.63
N GLY A 74 3.79 5.15 -10.36
CA GLY A 74 4.14 6.26 -11.25
C GLY A 74 2.92 7.04 -11.74
N ASP A 75 3.20 8.07 -12.52
CA ASP A 75 2.20 8.95 -13.11
C ASP A 75 1.51 8.26 -14.30
N GLU A 76 0.33 8.77 -14.73
CA GLU A 76 -0.44 8.19 -15.85
C GLU A 76 0.36 8.14 -17.18
N ASP A 77 1.31 9.06 -17.34
CA ASP A 77 2.07 9.29 -18.56
C ASP A 77 3.47 8.63 -18.57
N GLU A 78 3.85 7.86 -17.53
CA GLU A 78 5.09 7.04 -17.49
C GLU A 78 4.90 5.63 -18.09
#